data_AF-A0A7J5Y0N3-F1
#
_entry.id   AF-A0A7J5Y0N3-F1
#
_cell.length_a   1.000
_cell.length_b   1.000
_cell.length_c   1.000
_cell.angle_alpha   90.00
_cell.angle_beta   90.00
_cell.angle_gamma   90.00
#
_symmetry.space_group_name_H-M   'P 1'
#
loop_
_entity.id
_entity.type
_entity.pdbx_description
1 polymer ?
#
loop_
_entity_poly.entity_id
_entity_poly.type
_entity_poly.pdbx_seq_one_letter_code
_entity_poly.pdbx_strand_id
1 'polypeptide(L)'
;MEADLYFLVDSSWSIGEENFGNVRQFVCSLTQSVHQVGGERFKFALVTYTQQLPNNTGSPGTRQGHAVPWGGTRTGFGQDYLIRTQLTSASGSRAADGASKVVVVLTEGLSQDYVAEPAQVLRLAGVEVLAVGVQDSVDSELREMGSQPHNTHIFSVDTFMTLRNIIQDLVVGLCDAVTCSGGGGVLWQTRPPWLEEGQVMKWDQCHYHY
;
A
#
# COMPACT_ATOMS: atom_id res chain seq x y z
N MET A 1 15.45 13.89 1.78
CA MET A 1 14.93 13.70 3.17
C MET A 1 14.75 12.22 3.42
N GLU A 2 14.45 11.81 4.66
CA GLU A 2 14.05 10.42 4.97
C GLU A 2 12.54 10.26 4.80
N ALA A 3 12.09 9.05 4.46
CA ALA A 3 10.67 8.75 4.35
C ALA A 3 10.33 7.32 4.80
N ASP A 4 9.15 7.15 5.36
CA ASP A 4 8.55 5.87 5.65
C ASP A 4 7.41 5.62 4.65
N LEU A 5 7.56 4.58 3.82
CA LEU A 5 6.64 4.17 2.78
C LEU A 5 5.80 2.98 3.25
N TYR A 6 4.48 3.14 3.26
CA TYR A 6 3.54 2.12 3.68
C TYR A 6 2.72 1.65 2.48
N PHE A 7 2.80 0.38 2.15
CA PHE A 7 1.91 -0.25 1.19
C PHE A 7 0.65 -0.70 1.90
N LEU A 8 -0.50 -0.17 1.52
CA LEU A 8 -1.80 -0.64 1.97
C LEU A 8 -2.45 -1.39 0.81
N VAL A 9 -2.42 -2.72 0.88
CA VAL A 9 -2.72 -3.59 -0.26
C VAL A 9 -4.00 -4.39 0.00
N ASP A 10 -4.93 -4.26 -0.93
CA ASP A 10 -6.10 -5.11 -1.00
C ASP A 10 -5.66 -6.57 -1.22
N SER A 11 -6.18 -7.45 -0.40
CA SER A 11 -5.96 -8.91 -0.47
C SER A 11 -7.30 -9.66 -0.46
N SER A 12 -8.37 -8.97 -0.87
CA SER A 12 -9.70 -9.53 -0.97
C SER A 12 -9.74 -10.71 -1.95
N TRP A 13 -10.79 -11.53 -1.80
CA TRP A 13 -10.94 -12.75 -2.58
C TRP A 13 -11.04 -12.50 -4.11
N SER A 14 -11.54 -11.34 -4.54
CA SER A 14 -11.70 -11.02 -5.97
C SER A 14 -10.37 -11.02 -6.72
N ILE A 15 -9.30 -10.60 -6.03
CA ILE A 15 -7.94 -10.56 -6.58
C ILE A 15 -7.51 -11.99 -6.93
N GLY A 16 -7.65 -12.93 -5.99
CA GLY A 16 -7.19 -14.30 -6.16
C GLY A 16 -5.67 -14.46 -6.11
N GLU A 17 -5.20 -15.70 -5.96
CA GLU A 17 -3.79 -16.01 -5.67
C GLU A 17 -2.83 -15.61 -6.81
N GLU A 18 -3.22 -15.84 -8.06
CA GLU A 18 -2.39 -15.52 -9.24
C GLU A 18 -2.13 -14.00 -9.37
N ASN A 19 -3.19 -13.19 -9.26
CA ASN A 19 -3.06 -11.74 -9.31
C ASN A 19 -2.34 -11.19 -8.08
N PHE A 20 -2.52 -11.80 -6.90
CA PHE A 20 -1.76 -11.43 -5.73
C PHE A 20 -0.25 -11.68 -5.92
N GLY A 21 0.13 -12.70 -6.71
CA GLY A 21 1.51 -12.89 -7.19
C GLY A 21 2.04 -11.69 -7.97
N ASN A 22 1.24 -11.10 -8.86
CA ASN A 22 1.58 -9.89 -9.60
C ASN A 22 1.69 -8.66 -8.68
N VAL A 23 0.78 -8.51 -7.71
CA VAL A 23 0.83 -7.45 -6.69
C VAL A 23 2.12 -7.54 -5.88
N ARG A 24 2.48 -8.74 -5.43
CA ARG A 24 3.72 -9.01 -4.70
C ARG A 24 4.95 -8.62 -5.53
N GLN A 25 5.00 -9.03 -6.79
CA GLN A 25 6.08 -8.66 -7.70
C GLN A 25 6.17 -7.14 -7.90
N PHE A 26 5.03 -6.47 -8.02
CA PHE A 26 4.95 -5.01 -8.14
C PHE A 26 5.50 -4.31 -6.89
N VAL A 27 5.07 -4.70 -5.68
CA VAL A 27 5.57 -4.13 -4.41
C VAL A 27 7.08 -4.30 -4.28
N CYS A 28 7.61 -5.49 -4.61
CA CYS A 28 9.05 -5.75 -4.60
C CYS A 28 9.81 -4.87 -5.61
N SER A 29 9.30 -4.77 -6.84
CA SER A 29 9.93 -4.01 -7.91
C SER A 29 9.91 -2.51 -7.65
N LEU A 30 8.82 -1.99 -7.08
CA LEU A 30 8.74 -0.59 -6.66
C LEU A 30 9.70 -0.31 -5.50
N THR A 31 9.72 -1.17 -4.48
CA THR A 31 10.65 -1.06 -3.34
C THR A 31 12.09 -1.03 -3.83
N GLN A 32 12.46 -1.93 -4.75
CA GLN A 32 13.79 -1.94 -5.34
C GLN A 32 14.11 -0.66 -6.12
N SER A 33 13.16 -0.15 -6.91
CA SER A 33 13.36 1.06 -7.71
C SER A 33 13.50 2.31 -6.82
N VAL A 34 12.67 2.42 -5.77
CA VAL A 34 12.77 3.50 -4.78
C VAL A 34 14.09 3.42 -4.03
N HIS A 35 14.54 2.22 -3.64
CA HIS A 35 15.83 2.04 -2.96
C HIS A 35 17.02 2.41 -3.86
N GLN A 36 16.96 2.15 -5.17
CA GLN A 36 18.01 2.58 -6.12
C GLN A 36 18.17 4.11 -6.19
N VAL A 37 17.08 4.86 -6.05
CA VAL A 37 17.10 6.34 -6.08
C VAL A 37 17.38 6.92 -4.70
N GLY A 38 16.83 6.28 -3.66
CA GLY A 38 16.72 6.81 -2.31
C GLY A 38 17.71 6.25 -1.30
N GLY A 39 18.25 5.07 -1.54
CA GLY A 39 19.04 4.28 -0.59
C GLY A 39 18.25 3.97 0.70
N GLU A 40 18.98 3.87 1.80
CA GLU A 40 18.45 3.60 3.16
C GLU A 40 17.60 4.73 3.75
N ARG A 41 17.38 5.83 3.01
CA ARG A 41 16.50 6.93 3.45
C ARG A 41 15.04 6.49 3.51
N PHE A 42 14.67 5.47 2.74
CA PHE A 42 13.33 4.90 2.70
C PHE A 42 13.23 3.67 3.59
N LYS A 43 12.24 3.66 4.49
CA LYS A 43 11.79 2.45 5.19
C LYS A 43 10.45 2.02 4.61
N PHE A 44 10.17 0.72 4.67
CA PHE A 44 8.99 0.14 4.04
C PHE A 44 8.19 -0.69 5.03
N ALA A 45 6.87 -0.62 4.93
CA ALA A 45 5.95 -1.52 5.60
C ALA A 45 4.88 -1.98 4.62
N LEU A 46 4.46 -3.25 4.70
CA LEU A 46 3.29 -3.76 3.98
C LEU A 46 2.18 -4.03 5.00
N VAL A 47 1.00 -3.54 4.69
CA VAL A 47 -0.25 -3.86 5.37
C VAL A 47 -1.20 -4.39 4.32
N THR A 48 -1.61 -5.64 4.49
CA THR A 48 -2.68 -6.22 3.68
C THR A 48 -4.00 -6.04 4.40
N TYR A 49 -5.05 -5.62 3.69
CA TYR A 49 -6.40 -5.58 4.24
C TYR A 49 -7.32 -6.52 3.47
N THR A 50 -8.21 -7.16 4.23
CA THR A 50 -9.37 -7.90 3.75
C THR A 50 -10.51 -7.60 4.71
N GLN A 51 -11.74 -8.01 4.36
CA GLN A 51 -12.76 -8.16 5.39
C GLN A 51 -12.34 -9.30 6.34
N GLN A 52 -11.74 -8.99 7.49
CA GLN A 52 -11.66 -9.96 8.58
C GLN A 52 -12.76 -9.64 9.60
N LEU A 53 -13.74 -10.54 9.71
CA LEU A 53 -14.47 -10.71 10.97
C LEU A 53 -13.62 -11.62 11.86
N PRO A 54 -13.08 -11.17 13.00
CA PRO A 54 -12.80 -12.09 14.08
C PRO A 54 -14.13 -12.36 14.80
N ASN A 55 -14.82 -13.45 14.45
CA ASN A 55 -15.59 -14.24 15.41
C ASN A 55 -16.17 -15.52 14.80
N ASN A 56 -15.37 -16.59 14.82
CA ASN A 56 -15.92 -17.94 14.98
C ASN A 56 -16.29 -18.14 16.46
N THR A 57 -17.35 -17.47 16.91
CA THR A 57 -18.10 -17.86 18.12
C THR A 57 -19.58 -17.63 17.85
N GLY A 58 -20.29 -18.64 17.34
CA GLY A 58 -21.76 -18.62 17.30
C GLY A 58 -22.41 -19.40 16.17
N SER A 59 -22.56 -20.71 16.38
CA SER A 59 -23.66 -21.61 15.96
C SER A 59 -24.09 -21.71 14.48
N PRO A 60 -24.23 -22.93 13.93
CA PRO A 60 -24.79 -23.16 12.61
C PRO A 60 -26.32 -23.05 12.66
N GLY A 61 -26.90 -22.00 12.08
CA GLY A 61 -28.35 -21.99 11.88
C GLY A 61 -28.97 -20.61 11.76
N THR A 62 -28.78 -19.94 10.62
CA THR A 62 -29.84 -19.09 10.04
C THR A 62 -29.47 -18.75 8.60
N ARG A 63 -30.06 -19.49 7.65
CA ARG A 63 -30.14 -19.07 6.26
C ARG A 63 -31.26 -18.04 6.15
N GLN A 64 -30.93 -16.75 6.20
CA GLN A 64 -31.77 -15.68 5.68
C GLN A 64 -31.02 -15.03 4.54
N GLY A 65 -31.67 -14.96 3.37
CA GLY A 65 -31.10 -14.35 2.19
C GLY A 65 -30.81 -12.88 2.45
N HIS A 66 -29.65 -12.44 1.98
CA HIS A 66 -29.24 -11.14 1.45
C HIS A 66 -27.71 -11.01 1.66
N ALA A 67 -27.00 -10.63 0.59
CA ALA A 67 -25.54 -10.49 0.46
C ALA A 67 -24.72 -11.79 0.42
N VAL A 68 -23.92 -11.92 -0.64
CA VAL A 68 -23.01 -13.04 -0.90
C VAL A 68 -21.90 -13.00 0.16
N PRO A 69 -21.71 -14.07 0.97
CA PRO A 69 -20.82 -14.03 2.15
C PRO A 69 -19.36 -14.38 1.80
N TRP A 70 -18.83 -13.86 0.69
CA TRP A 70 -17.46 -14.13 0.25
C TRP A 70 -16.82 -12.89 -0.39
N GLY A 71 -15.82 -12.32 0.28
CA GLY A 71 -14.86 -11.39 -0.32
C GLY A 71 -15.38 -9.99 -0.59
N GLY A 72 -14.96 -9.02 0.23
CA GLY A 72 -15.30 -7.62 0.02
C GLY A 72 -14.12 -6.70 0.31
N THR A 73 -14.05 -5.61 -0.44
CA THR A 73 -13.01 -4.58 -0.35
C THR A 73 -13.45 -3.55 0.70
N ARG A 74 -12.70 -3.40 1.80
CA ARG A 74 -12.96 -2.42 2.88
C ARG A 74 -11.76 -1.50 3.05
N THR A 75 -11.60 -0.61 2.07
CA THR A 75 -10.41 0.24 1.96
C THR A 75 -10.40 1.32 3.04
N GLY A 76 -11.57 1.78 3.49
CA GLY A 76 -11.66 2.73 4.61
C GLY A 76 -11.14 2.11 5.91
N PHE A 77 -11.58 0.88 6.22
CA PHE A 77 -11.06 0.13 7.36
C PHE A 77 -9.53 -0.11 7.27
N GLY A 78 -9.02 -0.45 6.08
CA GLY A 78 -7.58 -0.64 5.88
C GLY A 78 -6.77 0.61 6.23
N GLN A 79 -7.25 1.78 5.81
CA GLN A 79 -6.63 3.07 6.15
C GLN A 79 -6.66 3.34 7.66
N ASP A 80 -7.80 3.11 8.32
CA ASP A 80 -7.93 3.26 9.78
C ASP A 80 -7.00 2.33 10.55
N TYR A 81 -6.89 1.07 10.11
CA TYR A 81 -5.98 0.10 10.70
C TYR A 81 -4.53 0.56 10.57
N LEU A 82 -4.14 1.04 9.38
CA LEU A 82 -2.80 1.58 9.13
C LEU A 82 -2.48 2.75 10.06
N ILE A 83 -3.40 3.71 10.18
CA ILE A 83 -3.26 4.87 11.08
C ILE A 83 -3.00 4.44 12.52
N ARG A 84 -3.78 3.47 13.02
CA ARG A 84 -3.76 3.07 14.43
C ARG A 84 -2.58 2.16 14.78
N THR A 85 -2.02 1.45 13.79
CA THR A 85 -0.99 0.45 14.03
C THR A 85 0.36 0.87 13.51
N GLN A 86 0.51 1.11 12.20
CA GLN A 86 1.82 1.25 11.58
C GLN A 86 2.37 2.67 11.55
N LEU A 87 1.51 3.69 11.57
CA LEU A 87 1.94 5.10 11.57
C LEU A 87 2.41 5.59 12.95
N THR A 88 2.91 4.69 13.80
CA THR A 88 3.30 4.97 15.18
C THR A 88 4.79 4.75 15.38
N SER A 89 5.41 5.49 16.31
CA SER A 89 6.82 5.29 16.67
C SER A 89 7.08 3.89 17.25
N ALA A 90 6.08 3.29 17.91
CA ALA A 90 6.17 1.92 18.41
C ALA A 90 6.33 0.88 17.29
N SER A 91 5.75 1.15 16.12
CA SER A 91 5.92 0.35 14.91
C SER A 91 7.10 0.80 14.03
N GLY A 92 7.97 1.66 14.56
CA GLY A 92 9.21 2.08 13.91
C GLY A 92 9.08 3.28 12.98
N SER A 93 7.93 3.97 12.98
CA SER A 93 7.78 5.23 12.24
C SER A 93 8.71 6.31 12.80
N ARG A 94 9.45 6.96 11.88
CA ARG A 94 10.38 8.07 12.10
C ARG A 94 9.73 9.44 11.92
N ALA A 95 8.40 9.52 11.88
CA ALA A 95 7.70 10.79 11.72
C ALA A 95 8.04 11.79 12.84
N ALA A 96 8.32 11.32 14.05
CA ALA A 96 8.79 12.15 15.16
C ALA A 96 10.20 12.73 14.94
N ASP A 97 11.01 12.08 14.10
CA ASP A 97 12.36 12.50 13.72
C ASP A 97 12.36 13.35 12.42
N GLY A 98 11.17 13.69 11.90
CA GLY A 98 11.01 14.52 10.71
C GLY A 98 10.99 13.76 9.38
N ALA A 99 10.91 12.42 9.38
CA ALA A 99 10.74 11.65 8.15
C ALA A 99 9.32 11.84 7.58
N SER A 100 9.23 11.97 6.26
CA SER A 100 7.95 12.05 5.54
C SER A 100 7.21 10.70 5.62
N LYS A 101 5.88 10.73 5.70
CA LYS A 101 5.05 9.52 5.65
C LYS A 101 4.36 9.45 4.30
N VAL A 102 4.50 8.34 3.60
CA VAL A 102 3.86 8.13 2.31
C VAL A 102 3.13 6.79 2.31
N VAL A 103 1.89 6.79 1.84
CA VAL A 103 1.06 5.59 1.74
C VAL A 103 0.74 5.31 0.28
N VAL A 104 1.04 4.11 -0.19
CA VAL A 104 0.59 3.60 -1.49
C VAL A 104 -0.58 2.67 -1.24
N VAL A 105 -1.78 3.11 -1.57
CA VAL A 105 -3.01 2.29 -1.50
C VAL A 105 -3.17 1.55 -2.81
N LEU A 106 -3.23 0.22 -2.78
CA LEU A 106 -3.54 -0.61 -3.95
C LEU A 106 -4.86 -1.30 -3.73
N THR A 107 -5.83 -1.08 -4.63
CA THR A 107 -7.17 -1.65 -4.51
C THR A 107 -7.72 -2.13 -5.84
N GLU A 108 -8.57 -3.15 -5.79
CA GLU A 108 -9.38 -3.63 -6.89
C GLU A 108 -10.85 -3.40 -6.55
N GLY A 109 -11.59 -2.73 -7.44
CA GLY A 109 -13.03 -2.53 -7.28
C GLY A 109 -13.46 -1.37 -6.37
N LEU A 110 -14.75 -1.37 -6.04
CA LEU A 110 -15.41 -0.39 -5.17
C LEU A 110 -15.32 -0.82 -3.71
N SER A 111 -14.96 0.11 -2.83
CA SER A 111 -15.00 -0.12 -1.38
C SER A 111 -16.43 -0.29 -0.86
N GLN A 112 -16.60 -1.19 0.10
CA GLN A 112 -17.86 -1.43 0.80
C GLN A 112 -18.04 -0.53 2.03
N ASP A 113 -17.04 0.28 2.34
CA ASP A 113 -17.08 1.33 3.36
C ASP A 113 -16.51 2.65 2.84
N TYR A 114 -16.84 3.74 3.53
CA TYR A 114 -16.43 5.08 3.13
C TYR A 114 -14.92 5.25 3.25
N VAL A 115 -14.29 5.67 2.15
CA VAL A 115 -12.84 5.89 2.08
C VAL A 115 -12.44 7.34 2.40
N ALA A 116 -13.36 8.29 2.23
CA ALA A 116 -13.07 9.72 2.33
C ALA A 116 -12.64 10.19 3.73
N GLU A 117 -13.33 9.72 4.78
CA GLU A 117 -13.03 10.12 6.16
C GLU A 117 -11.64 9.64 6.62
N PRO A 118 -11.28 8.35 6.53
CA PRO A 118 -9.94 7.91 6.92
C PRO A 118 -8.84 8.51 6.03
N ALA A 119 -9.12 8.74 4.74
CA ALA A 119 -8.19 9.45 3.86
C ALA A 119 -7.97 10.91 4.29
N GLN A 120 -9.02 11.59 4.77
CA GLN A 120 -8.89 12.93 5.32
C GLN A 120 -8.03 12.93 6.59
N VAL A 121 -8.16 11.92 7.44
CA VAL A 121 -7.31 11.76 8.64
C VAL A 121 -5.84 11.59 8.25
N LEU A 122 -5.53 10.76 7.25
CA LEU A 122 -4.17 10.61 6.72
C LEU A 122 -3.60 11.96 6.26
N ARG A 123 -4.35 12.70 5.42
CA ARG A 123 -3.90 14.00 4.90
C ARG A 123 -3.69 15.03 6.01
N LEU A 124 -4.58 15.10 6.99
CA LEU A 124 -4.44 16.00 8.14
C LEU A 124 -3.22 15.64 9.01
N ALA A 125 -2.78 14.37 9.00
CA ALA A 125 -1.57 13.91 9.66
C ALA A 125 -0.28 14.13 8.83
N GLY A 126 -0.37 14.85 7.71
CA GLY A 126 0.75 15.11 6.80
C GLY A 126 1.26 13.84 6.11
N VAL A 127 0.37 12.89 5.84
CA VAL A 127 0.67 11.69 5.06
C VAL A 127 0.34 11.98 3.60
N GLU A 128 1.30 11.76 2.70
CA GLU A 128 1.06 11.75 1.27
C GLU A 128 0.48 10.41 0.85
N VAL A 129 -0.61 10.42 0.09
CA VAL A 129 -1.33 9.21 -0.32
C VAL A 129 -1.30 9.08 -1.83
N LEU A 130 -0.69 8.01 -2.34
CA LEU A 130 -0.73 7.61 -3.74
C LEU A 130 -1.72 6.46 -3.87
N ALA A 131 -2.76 6.64 -4.67
CA ALA A 131 -3.80 5.64 -4.91
C ALA A 131 -3.56 4.92 -6.25
N VAL A 132 -3.50 3.59 -6.19
CA VAL A 132 -3.30 2.69 -7.34
C VAL A 132 -4.54 1.81 -7.50
N GLY A 133 -5.30 2.07 -8.53
CA GLY A 133 -6.45 1.28 -8.93
C GLY A 133 -6.09 0.22 -9.98
N VAL A 134 -6.65 -0.98 -9.83
CA VAL A 134 -6.52 -2.07 -10.80
C VAL A 134 -7.90 -2.50 -11.28
N GLN A 135 -8.03 -2.79 -12.59
CA GLN A 135 -9.26 -3.29 -13.21
C GLN A 135 -10.47 -2.38 -12.90
N ASP A 136 -11.47 -2.91 -12.19
CA ASP A 136 -12.75 -2.28 -11.91
C ASP A 136 -12.69 -1.25 -10.76
N SER A 137 -11.49 -0.82 -10.37
CA SER A 137 -11.30 0.26 -9.40
C SER A 137 -12.04 1.53 -9.81
N VAL A 138 -12.62 2.23 -8.83
CA VAL A 138 -13.47 3.40 -9.07
C VAL A 138 -12.66 4.69 -8.94
N ASP A 139 -12.47 5.43 -10.04
CA ASP A 139 -11.67 6.67 -10.08
C ASP A 139 -12.09 7.70 -9.02
N SER A 140 -13.39 7.83 -8.73
CA SER A 140 -13.85 8.75 -7.68
C SER A 140 -13.35 8.34 -6.28
N GLU A 141 -13.29 7.05 -5.96
CA GLU A 141 -12.73 6.58 -4.68
C GLU A 141 -11.21 6.76 -4.63
N LEU A 142 -10.51 6.51 -5.75
CA LEU A 142 -9.08 6.78 -5.84
C LEU A 142 -8.78 8.26 -5.59
N ARG A 143 -9.62 9.17 -6.10
CA ARG A 143 -9.54 10.61 -5.87
C ARG A 143 -9.89 11.03 -4.44
N GLU A 144 -10.81 10.33 -3.78
CA GLU A 144 -11.12 10.59 -2.37
C GLU A 144 -9.96 10.19 -1.45
N MET A 145 -9.20 9.16 -1.84
CA MET A 145 -8.03 8.68 -1.09
C MET A 145 -6.75 9.45 -1.40
N GLY A 146 -6.46 9.64 -2.68
CA GLY A 146 -5.22 10.23 -3.17
C GLY A 146 -5.00 11.68 -2.69
N SER A 147 -3.74 12.04 -2.50
CA SER A 147 -3.34 13.42 -2.22
C SER A 147 -3.30 14.27 -3.49
N GLN A 148 -3.23 15.59 -3.32
CA GLN A 148 -3.08 16.51 -4.46
C GLN A 148 -1.60 16.74 -4.77
N PRO A 149 -1.22 16.95 -6.04
CA PRO A 149 -2.10 16.98 -7.22
C PRO A 149 -2.38 15.57 -7.76
N HIS A 150 -3.63 15.32 -8.17
CA HIS A 150 -4.07 13.99 -8.60
C HIS A 150 -3.27 13.37 -9.77
N ASN A 151 -2.70 14.18 -10.66
CA ASN A 151 -1.94 13.70 -11.80
C ASN A 151 -0.62 12.99 -11.43
N THR A 152 -0.14 13.15 -10.20
CA THR A 152 1.06 12.45 -9.69
C THR A 152 0.75 11.52 -8.51
N HIS A 153 -0.51 11.42 -8.10
CA HIS A 153 -0.96 10.67 -6.91
C HIS A 153 -2.03 9.64 -7.21
N ILE A 154 -2.56 9.59 -8.43
CA ILE A 154 -3.60 8.65 -8.83
C ILE A 154 -3.12 7.90 -10.07
N PHE A 155 -3.12 6.59 -9.97
CA PHE A 155 -2.68 5.68 -11.01
C PHE A 155 -3.75 4.61 -11.20
N SER A 156 -4.07 4.30 -12.45
CA SER A 156 -5.01 3.23 -12.79
C SER A 156 -4.37 2.35 -13.86
N VAL A 157 -4.53 1.03 -13.71
CA VAL A 157 -4.07 0.05 -14.69
C VAL A 157 -5.15 -0.97 -15.01
N ASP A 158 -5.19 -1.42 -16.26
CA ASP A 158 -6.27 -2.32 -16.73
C ASP A 158 -6.16 -3.74 -16.14
N THR A 159 -4.96 -4.19 -15.78
CA THR A 159 -4.70 -5.53 -15.25
C THR A 159 -3.60 -5.54 -14.20
N PHE A 160 -3.57 -6.57 -13.35
CA PHE A 160 -2.48 -6.76 -12.38
C PHE A 160 -1.11 -6.90 -13.04
N MET A 161 -1.02 -7.52 -14.24
CA MET A 161 0.24 -7.62 -14.99
C MET A 161 0.77 -6.25 -15.44
N THR A 162 -0.12 -5.28 -15.65
CA THR A 162 0.25 -3.92 -16.08
C THR A 162 0.67 -3.00 -14.94
N LEU A 163 0.59 -3.44 -13.68
CA LEU A 163 1.14 -2.71 -12.53
C LEU A 163 2.63 -2.36 -12.70
N ARG A 164 3.40 -3.20 -13.40
CA ARG A 164 4.81 -2.92 -13.70
C ARG A 164 5.03 -1.65 -14.53
N ASN A 165 4.04 -1.24 -15.31
CA ASN A 165 4.17 -0.11 -16.23
C ASN A 165 4.19 1.23 -15.49
N ILE A 166 3.56 1.31 -14.31
CA ILE A 166 3.46 2.54 -13.51
C ILE A 166 4.57 2.67 -12.47
N ILE A 167 5.51 1.72 -12.39
CA ILE A 167 6.58 1.74 -11.37
C ILE A 167 7.41 3.02 -11.46
N GLN A 168 7.81 3.43 -12.67
CA GLN A 168 8.64 4.62 -12.84
C GLN A 168 7.86 5.90 -12.50
N ASP A 169 6.59 5.98 -12.89
CA ASP A 169 5.75 7.13 -12.56
C ASP A 169 5.50 7.24 -11.05
N LEU A 170 5.34 6.10 -10.37
CA LEU A 170 5.27 6.04 -8.91
C LEU A 170 6.57 6.45 -8.24
N VAL A 171 7.73 6.04 -8.76
CA VAL A 171 9.03 6.50 -8.23
C VAL A 171 9.14 8.02 -8.34
N VAL A 172 8.71 8.60 -9.45
CA VAL A 172 8.68 10.07 -9.63
C VAL A 172 7.73 10.71 -8.62
N GLY A 173 6.49 10.24 -8.52
CA GLY A 173 5.51 10.78 -7.57
C GLY A 173 5.97 10.67 -6.11
N LEU A 174 6.55 9.54 -5.72
CA LEU A 174 7.16 9.35 -4.40
C LEU A 174 8.32 10.31 -4.16
N CYS A 175 9.14 10.55 -5.19
CA CYS A 175 10.26 11.46 -5.07
C CYS A 175 9.85 12.94 -5.01
N ASP A 176 8.77 13.31 -5.68
CA ASP A 176 8.17 14.64 -5.57
C ASP A 176 7.57 14.83 -4.17
N ALA A 177 6.83 13.84 -3.67
CA ALA A 177 6.24 13.84 -2.33
C ALA A 177 7.29 13.95 -1.20
N VAL A 178 8.46 13.35 -1.39
CA VAL A 178 9.55 13.30 -0.38
C VAL A 178 10.61 14.38 -0.63
N THR A 179 10.53 15.13 -1.73
CA THR A 179 11.62 15.96 -2.26
C THR A 179 12.95 15.18 -2.32
N CYS A 180 13.05 14.25 -3.27
CA CYS A 180 14.30 13.55 -3.60
C CYS A 180 15.33 14.52 -4.22
N SER A 181 15.80 15.53 -3.49
CA SER A 181 17.00 16.27 -3.90
C SER A 181 18.22 15.54 -3.36
N GLY A 182 18.96 14.87 -4.24
CA GLY A 182 20.30 14.39 -3.92
C GLY A 182 20.73 13.20 -4.76
N GLY A 183 21.25 13.51 -5.95
CA GLY A 183 22.06 12.58 -6.74
C GLY A 183 23.32 12.19 -5.97
N GLY A 184 23.54 10.89 -5.89
CA GLY A 184 24.78 10.28 -5.46
C GLY A 184 24.75 8.88 -6.04
N GLY A 185 25.55 8.63 -7.08
CA GLY A 185 25.68 7.30 -7.64
C GLY A 185 26.11 6.34 -6.55
N VAL A 186 25.43 5.20 -6.42
CA VAL A 186 25.86 4.13 -5.52
C VAL A 186 25.94 2.83 -6.30
N LEU A 187 27.09 2.19 -6.09
CA LEU A 187 27.52 0.90 -6.55
C LEU A 187 26.57 -0.22 -6.10
N TRP A 188 26.50 -1.24 -6.94
CA TRP A 188 25.82 -2.50 -6.67
C TRP A 188 26.28 -3.13 -5.34
N GLN A 189 25.33 -3.83 -4.70
CA GLN A 189 25.48 -4.70 -3.53
C GLN A 189 25.39 -4.01 -2.16
N THR A 190 24.22 -4.11 -1.52
CA THR A 190 24.04 -4.83 -0.25
C THR A 190 22.55 -5.06 0.04
N ARG A 191 22.21 -6.24 0.56
CA ARG A 191 20.87 -6.59 1.08
C ARG A 191 20.62 -5.79 2.38
N PRO A 192 19.45 -5.17 2.59
CA PRO A 192 19.13 -4.50 3.85
C PRO A 192 19.07 -5.51 5.01
N PRO A 193 19.62 -5.22 6.21
CA PRO A 193 19.76 -6.20 7.30
C PRO A 193 18.54 -6.43 8.18
N TRP A 194 17.39 -5.80 7.92
CA TRP A 194 16.30 -5.73 8.91
C TRP A 194 14.99 -6.22 8.33
N LEU A 195 14.61 -7.45 8.67
CA LEU A 195 13.28 -7.94 8.37
C LEU A 195 12.89 -9.21 9.17
N GLU A 196 12.52 -9.06 10.45
CA GLU A 196 11.66 -10.03 11.16
C GLU A 196 10.80 -9.34 12.25
N GLU A 197 9.47 -9.51 12.13
CA GLU A 197 8.37 -9.58 13.13
C GLU A 197 7.11 -8.79 12.73
N GLY A 198 5.95 -9.45 12.81
CA GLY A 198 4.63 -8.90 12.47
C GLY A 198 4.24 -9.06 10.99
N GLN A 199 3.02 -8.67 10.61
CA GLN A 199 2.39 -8.82 9.27
C GLN A 199 3.07 -8.01 8.14
N VAL A 200 4.40 -7.94 8.16
CA VAL A 200 5.26 -7.29 7.18
C VAL A 200 5.79 -8.36 6.22
N MET A 201 5.67 -8.11 4.91
CA MET A 201 6.17 -9.01 3.87
C MET A 201 7.66 -9.28 4.06
N LYS A 202 8.06 -10.55 4.14
CA LYS A 202 9.47 -10.89 4.32
C LYS A 202 10.28 -10.67 3.04
N TRP A 203 11.52 -10.17 3.12
CA TRP A 203 12.32 -9.85 1.92
C TRP A 203 12.68 -11.10 1.10
N ASP A 204 12.79 -12.25 1.74
CA ASP A 204 12.88 -13.57 1.08
C ASP A 204 11.66 -13.85 0.18
N GLN A 205 10.51 -13.24 0.48
CA GLN A 205 9.34 -13.25 -0.38
C GLN A 205 9.51 -12.38 -1.65
N CYS A 206 10.55 -11.56 -1.77
CA CYS A 206 10.86 -10.86 -3.03
C CYS A 206 11.84 -11.63 -3.94
N HIS A 207 12.35 -12.80 -3.54
CA HIS A 207 13.23 -13.62 -4.38
C HIS A 207 12.46 -14.81 -4.97
N TYR A 208 12.15 -14.76 -6.27
CA TYR A 208 12.02 -15.97 -7.07
C TYR A 208 13.35 -16.17 -7.81
N HIS A 209 14.01 -17.30 -7.54
CA HIS A 209 15.00 -17.83 -8.46
C HIS A 209 14.25 -18.23 -9.74
N TYR A 210 14.63 -17.63 -10.87
CA TYR A 210 14.31 -18.18 -12.19
C TYR A 210 14.95 -19.56 -12.36
#